data_AF-A0A9Q1CN82-F1
#
_entry.id   AF-A0A9Q1CN82-F1
#
_cell.length_a   1.000
_cell.length_b   1.000
_cell.length_c   1.000
_cell.angle_alpha   90.00
_cell.angle_beta   90.00
_cell.angle_gamma   90.00
#
_symmetry.space_group_name_H-M   'P 1'
#
loop_
_entity.id
_entity.type
_entity.pdbx_description
1 polymer ?
#
loop_
_entity_poly.entity_id
_entity_poly.type
_entity_poly.pdbx_seq_one_letter_code
_entity_poly.pdbx_strand_id
1 'polypeptide(L)'
;MQDALILRFIDERGVDSGGVSRDVYSAFWIELFEGSAQGCNQRVPCIRNDMGWKDWEAVGRVLAKGFVDHGFFPVHLCKAFVMACLDGPDSVSEDILVTSFMDYISDDDRDCLKKALSNMEEMDDEEYDELLDVLSRYRCRTVPSKGTVLKVVATVAHKELIQKPKYIIDACSQSFHFIRAKGITSATDLHSLYDKLTPTAKKFIKLVKASPTAQSQTDALEYFKQYIRCVEQTTLEKLVRFCTGSTVLCFDKLEIQFTKCDGFSRQPVALTCGPTLQLEWTHTNIIY
;
A
#
# COMPACT_ATOMS: atom_id res chain seq x y z
N MET A 1 9.65 -27.63 3.75
CA MET A 1 8.26 -27.23 4.03
C MET A 1 8.29 -26.54 5.38
N GLN A 2 8.25 -25.20 5.41
CA GLN A 2 8.08 -24.47 6.67
C GLN A 2 6.58 -24.43 6.93
N ASP A 3 6.15 -24.80 8.12
CA ASP A 3 4.73 -24.81 8.48
C ASP A 3 4.13 -23.40 8.33
N ALA A 4 2.89 -23.33 7.85
CA ALA A 4 2.13 -22.09 7.80
C ALA A 4 1.86 -21.61 9.24
N LEU A 5 2.05 -20.31 9.50
CA LEU A 5 1.72 -19.75 10.81
C LEU A 5 0.20 -19.78 10.99
N ILE A 6 -0.26 -20.22 12.16
CA ILE A 6 -1.66 -20.14 12.56
C ILE A 6 -1.80 -18.93 13.48
N LEU A 7 -2.49 -17.89 13.00
CA LEU A 7 -2.70 -16.65 13.75
C LEU A 7 -4.09 -16.62 14.38
N ARG A 8 -4.20 -16.01 15.56
CA ARG A 8 -5.44 -15.86 16.32
C ARG A 8 -5.44 -14.52 17.05
N PHE A 9 -6.56 -13.81 17.02
CA PHE A 9 -6.79 -12.70 17.93
C PHE A 9 -7.16 -13.24 19.32
N ILE A 10 -6.61 -12.62 20.36
CA ILE A 10 -6.95 -12.96 21.74
C ILE A 10 -8.43 -12.61 21.95
N ASP A 11 -9.16 -13.51 22.60
CA ASP A 11 -10.60 -13.39 22.90
C ASP A 11 -11.56 -13.39 21.69
N GLU A 12 -11.06 -13.63 20.47
CA GLU A 12 -11.92 -13.78 19.29
C GLU A 12 -12.09 -15.25 18.88
N ARG A 13 -13.33 -15.60 18.52
CA ARG A 13 -13.65 -16.92 17.96
C ARG A 13 -13.43 -16.88 16.44
N GLY A 14 -12.28 -17.37 15.98
CA GLY A 14 -11.98 -17.54 14.56
C GLY A 14 -11.04 -18.73 14.32
N VAL A 15 -11.29 -19.48 13.24
CA VAL A 15 -10.34 -20.50 12.75
C VAL A 15 -9.62 -19.88 11.55
N ASP A 16 -8.30 -19.87 11.58
CA ASP A 16 -7.52 -19.27 10.50
C ASP A 16 -7.55 -20.16 9.25
N SER A 17 -8.41 -19.78 8.30
CA SER A 17 -8.42 -20.27 6.91
C SER A 17 -7.71 -19.30 5.95
N GLY A 18 -6.85 -18.42 6.46
CA GLY A 18 -6.10 -17.40 5.74
C GLY A 18 -6.66 -15.98 5.88
N GLY A 19 -7.93 -15.81 6.22
CA GLY A 19 -8.53 -14.49 6.42
C GLY A 19 -8.09 -13.79 7.71
N VAL A 20 -7.98 -14.54 8.81
CA VAL A 20 -7.45 -14.01 10.08
C VAL A 20 -6.00 -13.57 9.90
N SER A 21 -5.19 -14.41 9.26
CA SER A 21 -3.80 -14.07 8.96
C SER A 21 -3.67 -12.78 8.15
N ARG A 22 -4.46 -12.59 7.08
CA ARG A 22 -4.44 -11.34 6.29
C ARG A 22 -4.79 -10.10 7.12
N ASP A 23 -5.72 -10.20 8.07
CA ASP A 23 -6.09 -9.08 8.94
C ASP A 23 -5.00 -8.75 9.95
N VAL A 24 -4.32 -9.75 10.50
CA VAL A 24 -3.15 -9.53 11.36
C VAL A 24 -2.03 -8.82 10.59
N TYR A 25 -1.69 -9.27 9.38
CA TYR A 25 -0.67 -8.57 8.57
C TYR A 25 -1.12 -7.15 8.21
N SER A 26 -2.38 -6.96 7.82
CA SER A 26 -2.93 -5.64 7.51
C SER A 26 -2.87 -4.68 8.69
N ALA A 27 -3.27 -5.15 9.88
CA ALA A 27 -3.19 -4.40 11.13
C ALA A 27 -1.75 -4.00 11.45
N PHE A 28 -0.82 -4.97 11.40
CA PHE A 28 0.59 -4.73 11.66
C PHE A 28 1.18 -3.65 10.75
N TRP A 29 0.93 -3.72 9.44
CA TRP A 29 1.48 -2.75 8.50
C TRP A 29 0.86 -1.36 8.64
N ILE A 30 -0.43 -1.27 8.98
CA ILE A 30 -1.08 0.02 9.28
C ILE A 30 -0.42 0.67 10.49
N GLU A 31 -0.28 -0.06 11.61
CA GLU A 31 0.36 0.46 12.81
C GLU A 31 1.84 0.83 12.57
N LEU A 32 2.58 0.00 11.81
CA LEU A 32 3.95 0.31 11.43
C LEU A 32 4.03 1.59 10.60
N PHE A 33 3.15 1.79 9.63
CA PHE A 33 3.15 2.98 8.79
C PHE A 33 2.75 4.25 9.52
N GLU A 34 1.81 4.15 10.47
CA GLU A 34 1.36 5.28 11.30
C GLU A 34 2.38 5.65 12.37
N GLY A 35 3.03 4.67 12.99
CA GLY A 35 3.94 4.90 14.11
C GLY A 35 5.42 4.97 13.76
N SER A 36 5.84 4.35 12.66
CA SER A 36 7.25 4.03 12.41
C SER A 36 7.69 4.19 10.95
N ALA A 37 6.95 4.97 10.15
CA ALA A 37 7.31 5.30 8.78
C ALA A 37 7.00 6.76 8.42
N GLN A 38 7.66 7.28 7.40
CA GLN A 38 7.47 8.63 6.86
C GLN A 38 7.08 8.57 5.39
N GLY A 39 6.49 9.66 4.89
CA GLY A 39 6.03 9.81 3.51
C GLY A 39 4.51 9.89 3.38
N CYS A 40 4.04 9.99 2.15
CA CYS A 40 2.64 10.13 1.79
C CYS A 40 2.08 8.79 1.25
N ASN A 41 2.02 8.64 -0.09
CA ASN A 41 1.44 7.47 -0.75
C ASN A 41 2.33 6.24 -0.58
N GLN A 42 3.65 6.42 -0.71
CA GLN A 42 4.64 5.45 -0.29
C GLN A 42 5.32 5.87 1.01
N ARG A 43 5.65 4.87 1.82
CA ARG A 43 6.13 4.98 3.19
C ARG A 43 7.50 4.34 3.32
N VAL A 44 8.41 5.03 3.98
CA VAL A 44 9.75 4.53 4.31
C VAL A 44 9.84 4.36 5.83
N PRO A 45 10.18 3.17 6.33
CA PRO A 45 10.43 2.97 7.75
C PRO A 45 11.46 3.96 8.29
N CYS A 46 11.19 4.56 9.45
CA CYS A 46 12.06 5.56 10.06
C CYS A 46 12.59 5.08 11.43
N ILE A 47 13.79 5.52 11.79
CA ILE A 47 14.43 5.10 13.04
C ILE A 47 13.58 5.58 14.22
N ARG A 48 13.36 4.68 15.18
CA ARG A 48 12.79 5.00 16.49
C ARG A 48 13.80 4.70 17.59
N ASN A 49 13.71 5.45 18.68
CA ASN A 49 14.58 5.28 19.84
C ASN A 49 14.25 4.04 20.68
N ASP A 50 13.03 3.52 20.56
CA ASP A 50 12.54 2.33 21.26
C ASP A 50 12.64 1.04 20.44
N MET A 51 13.09 1.11 19.19
CA MET A 51 13.29 -0.04 18.31
C MET A 51 14.76 -0.21 17.93
N GLY A 52 15.29 -1.41 18.15
CA GLY A 52 16.65 -1.79 17.79
C GLY A 52 16.73 -2.72 16.57
N TRP A 53 17.94 -3.23 16.32
CA TRP A 53 18.24 -4.14 15.21
C TRP A 53 17.26 -5.31 15.11
N LYS A 54 17.01 -5.99 16.24
CA LYS A 54 16.17 -7.19 16.27
C LYS A 54 14.71 -6.90 15.93
N ASP A 55 14.23 -5.71 16.28
CA ASP A 55 12.87 -5.30 15.97
C ASP A 55 12.72 -5.07 14.47
N TRP A 56 13.67 -4.38 13.84
CA TRP A 56 13.68 -4.19 12.38
C TRP A 56 13.92 -5.48 11.61
N GLU A 57 14.79 -6.36 12.12
CA GLU A 57 14.94 -7.71 11.58
C GLU A 57 13.61 -8.49 11.64
N ALA A 58 12.86 -8.37 12.74
CA ALA A 58 11.53 -8.95 12.89
C ALA A 58 10.53 -8.36 11.90
N VAL A 59 10.54 -7.03 11.66
CA VAL A 59 9.72 -6.39 10.61
C VAL A 59 10.00 -7.03 9.24
N GLY A 60 11.27 -7.23 8.89
CA GLY A 60 11.67 -7.93 7.67
C GLY A 60 11.13 -9.36 7.60
N ARG A 61 11.17 -10.10 8.72
CA ARG A 61 10.61 -11.46 8.82
C ARG A 61 9.10 -11.49 8.66
N VAL A 62 8.37 -10.53 9.26
CA VAL A 62 6.91 -10.40 9.12
C VAL A 62 6.55 -10.13 7.66
N LEU A 63 7.27 -9.25 6.97
CA LEU A 63 7.08 -9.00 5.53
C LEU A 63 7.26 -10.28 4.72
N ALA A 64 8.40 -10.97 4.90
CA ALA A 64 8.71 -12.19 4.17
C ALA A 64 7.68 -13.29 4.40
N LYS A 65 7.24 -13.48 5.65
CA LYS A 65 6.29 -14.53 6.02
C LYS A 65 4.89 -14.25 5.48
N GLY A 66 4.39 -13.02 5.56
CA GLY A 66 3.12 -12.62 4.95
C GLY A 66 3.11 -12.85 3.44
N PHE A 67 4.21 -12.54 2.77
CA PHE A 67 4.34 -12.77 1.33
C PHE A 67 4.44 -14.25 0.96
N VAL A 68 5.25 -15.02 1.68
CA VAL A 68 5.49 -16.44 1.41
C VAL A 68 4.23 -17.28 1.63
N ASP A 69 3.49 -17.02 2.70
CA ASP A 69 2.35 -17.83 3.12
C ASP A 69 1.04 -17.39 2.46
N HIS A 70 0.82 -16.08 2.31
CA HIS A 70 -0.48 -15.52 1.91
C HIS A 70 -0.41 -14.66 0.64
N GLY A 71 0.77 -14.45 0.06
CA GLY A 71 0.94 -13.51 -1.04
C GLY A 71 0.66 -12.05 -0.64
N PHE A 72 0.63 -11.75 0.66
CA PHE A 72 0.44 -10.41 1.17
C PHE A 72 1.76 -9.63 1.03
N PHE A 73 1.70 -8.44 0.43
CA PHE A 73 2.85 -7.53 0.37
C PHE A 73 2.36 -6.10 0.61
N PRO A 74 2.98 -5.32 1.51
CA PRO A 74 2.52 -3.98 1.84
C PRO A 74 2.83 -2.99 0.70
N VAL A 75 1.86 -2.73 -0.17
CA VAL A 75 2.04 -1.90 -1.38
C VAL A 75 2.34 -0.42 -1.13
N HIS A 76 2.16 0.07 0.10
CA HIS A 76 2.62 1.40 0.49
C HIS A 76 4.09 1.42 0.90
N LEU A 77 4.76 0.27 1.09
CA LEU A 77 6.19 0.29 1.40
C LEU A 77 6.97 0.81 0.18
N CYS A 78 7.91 1.73 0.41
CA CYS A 78 8.61 2.41 -0.68
C CYS A 78 9.37 1.43 -1.59
N LYS A 79 9.17 1.51 -2.91
CA LYS A 79 9.81 0.60 -3.88
C LYS A 79 11.34 0.70 -3.86
N ALA A 80 11.89 1.91 -3.82
CA ALA A 80 13.34 2.12 -3.67
C ALA A 80 13.90 1.47 -2.39
N PHE A 81 13.17 1.57 -1.26
CA PHE A 81 13.55 0.92 -0.01
C PHE A 81 13.54 -0.62 -0.14
N VAL A 82 12.50 -1.19 -0.77
CA VAL A 82 12.40 -2.64 -0.99
C VAL A 82 13.52 -3.13 -1.91
N MET A 83 13.81 -2.41 -2.99
CA MET A 83 14.93 -2.72 -3.89
C MET A 83 16.27 -2.68 -3.16
N ALA A 84 16.50 -1.69 -2.31
CA ALA A 84 17.71 -1.63 -1.50
C ALA A 84 17.81 -2.80 -0.50
N CYS A 85 16.69 -3.27 0.05
CA CYS A 85 16.68 -4.47 0.89
C CYS A 85 16.93 -5.77 0.09
N LEU A 86 16.50 -5.82 -1.18
CA LEU A 86 16.74 -6.96 -2.07
C LEU A 86 18.20 -7.03 -2.50
N ASP A 87 18.69 -5.99 -3.18
CA ASP A 87 19.92 -5.98 -3.98
C ASP A 87 21.01 -5.06 -3.41
N GLY A 88 20.75 -4.43 -2.26
CA GLY A 88 21.65 -3.49 -1.61
C GLY A 88 21.43 -2.04 -2.06
N PRO A 89 21.78 -1.04 -1.22
CA PRO A 89 21.58 0.38 -1.50
C PRO A 89 22.09 0.87 -2.87
N ASP A 90 23.27 0.41 -3.28
CA ASP A 90 23.95 0.90 -4.49
C ASP A 90 23.33 0.36 -5.80
N SER A 91 22.43 -0.61 -5.70
CA SER A 91 21.76 -1.21 -6.86
C SER A 91 20.53 -0.41 -7.34
N VAL A 92 20.05 0.54 -6.53
CA VAL A 92 18.84 1.30 -6.83
C VAL A 92 19.14 2.38 -7.86
N SER A 93 18.50 2.30 -9.03
CA SER A 93 18.71 3.24 -10.13
C SER A 93 18.14 4.63 -9.85
N GLU A 94 18.65 5.64 -10.57
CA GLU A 94 18.16 7.02 -10.49
C GLU A 94 16.67 7.13 -10.82
N ASP A 95 16.20 6.37 -11.80
CA ASP A 95 14.78 6.29 -12.18
C ASP A 95 13.90 5.76 -11.03
N ILE A 96 14.32 4.66 -10.38
CA ILE A 96 13.59 4.10 -9.23
C ILE A 96 13.58 5.07 -8.06
N LEU A 97 14.69 5.76 -7.81
CA LEU A 97 14.79 6.76 -6.76
C LEU A 97 13.81 7.91 -7.00
N VAL A 98 13.82 8.51 -8.19
CA VAL A 98 12.96 9.65 -8.51
C VAL A 98 11.49 9.25 -8.51
N THR A 99 11.14 8.15 -9.17
CA THR A 99 9.74 7.67 -9.21
C THR A 99 9.22 7.29 -7.82
N SER A 100 10.03 6.64 -6.98
CA SER A 100 9.65 6.33 -5.60
C SER A 100 9.55 7.59 -4.74
N PHE A 101 10.40 8.59 -4.99
CA PHE A 101 10.35 9.86 -4.25
C PHE A 101 9.10 10.67 -4.58
N MET A 102 8.66 10.65 -5.85
CA MET A 102 7.37 11.24 -6.23
C MET A 102 6.22 10.66 -5.41
N ASP A 103 6.22 9.34 -5.16
CA ASP A 103 5.20 8.69 -4.32
C ASP A 103 5.39 8.92 -2.82
N TYR A 104 6.60 9.27 -2.38
CA TYR A 104 6.91 9.53 -0.99
C TYR A 104 6.45 10.93 -0.53
N ILE A 105 6.43 11.92 -1.42
CA ILE A 105 6.09 13.31 -1.11
C ILE A 105 4.60 13.62 -1.31
N SER A 106 4.16 14.79 -0.82
CA SER A 106 2.80 15.31 -0.99
C SER A 106 2.48 15.53 -2.47
N ASP A 107 1.19 15.58 -2.79
CA ASP A 107 0.78 15.79 -4.18
C ASP A 107 1.17 17.18 -4.70
N ASP A 108 1.13 18.21 -3.84
CA ASP A 108 1.62 19.56 -4.17
C ASP A 108 3.13 19.56 -4.51
N ASP A 109 3.97 18.98 -3.64
CA ASP A 109 5.42 18.88 -3.87
C ASP A 109 5.72 18.08 -5.13
N ARG A 110 4.96 17.01 -5.36
CA ARG A 110 5.10 16.14 -6.52
C ARG A 110 4.79 16.89 -7.81
N ASP A 111 3.73 17.69 -7.84
CA ASP A 111 3.35 18.42 -9.05
C ASP A 111 4.35 19.55 -9.35
N CYS A 112 4.85 20.24 -8.32
CA CYS A 112 5.97 21.17 -8.44
C CYS A 112 7.23 20.49 -9.02
N LEU A 113 7.66 19.36 -8.46
CA LEU A 113 8.84 18.63 -8.95
C LEU A 113 8.63 18.05 -10.36
N LYS A 114 7.44 17.57 -10.71
CA LYS A 114 7.14 17.12 -12.08
C LYS A 114 7.35 18.25 -13.08
N LYS A 115 6.80 19.44 -12.80
CA LYS A 115 6.97 20.61 -13.67
C LYS A 115 8.45 20.98 -13.80
N ALA A 116 9.19 20.99 -12.69
CA ALA A 116 10.62 21.26 -12.71
C ALA A 116 11.44 20.22 -13.51
N LEU A 117 11.03 18.94 -13.49
CA LEU A 117 11.71 17.88 -14.25
C LEU A 117 11.38 17.89 -15.74
N SER A 118 10.17 18.33 -16.13
CA SER A 118 9.75 18.37 -17.54
C SER A 118 10.08 19.69 -18.23
N ASN A 119 9.74 20.83 -17.61
CA ASN A 119 9.70 22.16 -18.24
C ASN A 119 10.23 23.27 -17.30
N MET A 120 11.43 23.11 -16.73
CA MET A 120 11.99 24.10 -15.80
C MET A 120 12.10 25.52 -16.40
N GLU A 121 12.41 25.64 -17.68
CA GLU A 121 12.51 26.94 -18.36
C GLU A 121 11.19 27.72 -18.49
N GLU A 122 10.05 27.05 -18.33
CA GLU A 122 8.71 27.65 -18.40
C GLU A 122 8.19 28.02 -17.01
N MET A 123 8.98 27.79 -15.96
CA MET A 123 8.64 28.19 -14.60
C MET A 123 8.82 29.70 -14.46
N ASP A 124 7.82 30.37 -13.90
CA ASP A 124 7.98 31.76 -13.48
C ASP A 124 8.74 31.84 -12.14
N ASP A 125 9.00 33.07 -11.68
CA ASP A 125 9.76 33.31 -10.46
C ASP A 125 9.07 32.72 -9.22
N GLU A 126 7.73 32.72 -9.16
CA GLU A 126 6.95 32.18 -8.04
C GLU A 126 7.04 30.65 -7.99
N GLU A 127 6.90 30.00 -9.15
CA GLU A 127 7.03 28.54 -9.27
C GLU A 127 8.46 28.07 -8.99
N TYR A 128 9.47 28.84 -9.40
CA TYR A 128 10.86 28.53 -9.10
C TYR A 128 11.16 28.68 -7.60
N ASP A 129 10.63 29.71 -6.95
CA ASP A 129 10.70 29.87 -5.49
C ASP A 129 10.00 28.71 -4.77
N GLU A 130 8.84 28.25 -5.27
CA GLU A 130 8.16 27.05 -4.74
C GLU A 130 9.05 25.80 -4.83
N LEU A 131 9.74 25.58 -5.96
CA LEU A 131 10.69 24.48 -6.11
C LEU A 131 11.82 24.56 -5.08
N LEU A 132 12.39 25.76 -4.87
CA LEU A 132 13.43 25.96 -3.86
C LEU A 132 12.89 25.66 -2.45
N ASP A 133 11.67 26.09 -2.16
CA ASP A 133 10.99 25.81 -0.90
C ASP A 133 10.78 24.30 -0.69
N VAL A 134 10.30 23.57 -1.70
CA VAL A 134 10.16 22.10 -1.67
C VAL A 134 11.51 21.46 -1.35
N LEU A 135 12.57 21.80 -2.10
CA LEU A 135 13.91 21.26 -1.89
C LEU A 135 14.49 21.61 -0.51
N SER A 136 14.18 22.80 0.00
CA SER A 136 14.64 23.27 1.32
C SER A 136 14.03 22.46 2.48
N ARG A 137 12.77 22.00 2.36
CA ARG A 137 12.10 21.14 3.35
C ARG A 137 12.85 19.82 3.54
N TYR A 138 13.42 19.30 2.45
CA TYR A 138 14.31 18.15 2.48
C TYR A 138 15.76 18.53 2.79
N ARG A 139 16.07 19.75 3.22
CA ARG A 139 17.43 20.24 3.52
C ARG A 139 18.40 20.11 2.34
N CYS A 140 17.90 20.28 1.11
CA CYS A 140 18.77 20.44 -0.04
C CYS A 140 19.51 21.78 0.07
N ARG A 141 20.81 21.78 -0.24
CA ARG A 141 21.65 23.01 -0.28
C ARG A 141 22.11 23.34 -1.69
N THR A 142 21.65 22.59 -2.68
CA THR A 142 22.02 22.75 -4.07
C THR A 142 20.89 23.46 -4.79
N VAL A 143 21.20 24.57 -5.43
CA VAL A 143 20.26 25.29 -6.30
C VAL A 143 20.20 24.54 -7.64
N PRO A 144 19.03 24.02 -8.05
CA PRO A 144 18.90 23.29 -9.31
C PRO A 144 18.95 24.25 -10.50
N SER A 145 19.56 23.78 -11.58
CA SER A 145 19.42 24.36 -12.92
C SER A 145 18.78 23.32 -13.84
N LYS A 146 18.38 23.71 -15.05
CA LYS A 146 17.81 22.81 -16.05
C LYS A 146 18.66 21.55 -16.28
N GLY A 147 19.98 21.70 -16.32
CA GLY A 147 20.90 20.58 -16.54
C GLY A 147 21.14 19.70 -15.31
N THR A 148 20.70 20.12 -14.11
CA THR A 148 21.04 19.46 -12.85
C THR A 148 19.83 19.06 -12.01
N VAL A 149 18.62 19.55 -12.32
CA VAL A 149 17.40 19.30 -11.52
C VAL A 149 17.15 17.82 -11.27
N LEU A 150 17.24 16.98 -12.31
CA LEU A 150 17.10 15.53 -12.16
C LEU A 150 18.08 14.97 -11.13
N LYS A 151 19.35 15.39 -11.24
CA LYS A 151 20.39 14.93 -10.33
C LYS A 151 20.16 15.41 -8.90
N VAL A 152 19.74 16.67 -8.73
CA VAL A 152 19.40 17.24 -7.43
C VAL A 152 18.27 16.45 -6.79
N VAL A 153 17.16 16.24 -7.50
CA VAL A 153 16.03 15.44 -7.00
C VAL A 153 16.47 14.01 -6.66
N ALA A 154 17.26 13.36 -7.53
CA ALA A 154 17.79 12.03 -7.26
C ALA A 154 18.68 11.96 -6.00
N THR A 155 19.51 12.97 -5.75
CA THR A 155 20.32 13.00 -4.52
C THR A 155 19.48 13.23 -3.27
N VAL A 156 18.42 14.04 -3.36
CA VAL A 156 17.45 14.21 -2.27
C VAL A 156 16.73 12.88 -2.02
N ALA A 157 16.21 12.24 -3.08
CA ALA A 157 15.57 10.93 -3.02
C ALA A 157 16.48 9.87 -2.39
N HIS A 158 17.73 9.75 -2.84
CA HIS A 158 18.69 8.80 -2.27
C HIS A 158 18.91 9.05 -0.77
N LYS A 159 19.05 10.30 -0.35
CA LYS A 159 19.21 10.63 1.06
C LYS A 159 17.99 10.20 1.89
N GLU A 160 16.79 10.55 1.44
CA GLU A 160 15.55 10.31 2.17
C GLU A 160 15.15 8.84 2.18
N LEU A 161 15.24 8.15 1.04
CA LEU A 161 14.73 6.80 0.84
C LEU A 161 15.75 5.70 1.14
N ILE A 162 17.05 6.00 1.09
CA ILE A 162 18.13 5.01 1.21
C ILE A 162 19.08 5.33 2.38
N GLN A 163 19.69 6.51 2.39
CA GLN A 163 20.72 6.82 3.39
C GLN A 163 20.15 6.91 4.81
N LYS A 164 19.06 7.67 5.00
CA LYS A 164 18.38 7.78 6.30
C LYS A 164 17.93 6.43 6.86
N PRO A 165 17.22 5.57 6.10
CA PRO A 165 16.77 4.27 6.60
C PRO A 165 17.82 3.16 6.47
N LYS A 166 19.09 3.44 6.15
CA LYS A 166 20.11 2.40 5.90
C LYS A 166 20.21 1.36 7.01
N TYR A 167 20.18 1.79 8.27
CA TYR A 167 20.20 0.88 9.42
C TYR A 167 19.06 -0.14 9.37
N ILE A 168 17.86 0.30 8.97
CA ILE A 168 16.67 -0.54 8.86
C ILE A 168 16.77 -1.44 7.62
N ILE A 169 17.25 -0.91 6.50
CA ILE A 169 17.51 -1.68 5.27
C ILE A 169 18.43 -2.86 5.60
N ASP A 170 19.56 -2.60 6.26
CA ASP A 170 20.55 -3.63 6.60
C ASP A 170 19.92 -4.70 7.52
N ALA A 171 19.12 -4.31 8.51
CA ALA A 171 18.43 -5.24 9.41
C ALA A 171 17.36 -6.09 8.69
N CYS A 172 16.51 -5.47 7.86
CA CYS A 172 15.45 -6.15 7.12
C CYS A 172 16.00 -7.10 6.03
N SER A 173 17.11 -6.73 5.39
CA SER A 173 17.68 -7.43 4.22
C SER A 173 17.92 -8.93 4.45
N GLN A 174 18.15 -9.33 5.71
CA GLN A 174 18.36 -10.74 6.08
C GLN A 174 17.18 -11.64 5.70
N SER A 175 15.96 -11.10 5.68
CA SER A 175 14.73 -11.86 5.36
C SER A 175 14.38 -11.83 3.87
N PHE A 176 15.05 -11.01 3.07
CA PHE A 176 14.66 -10.75 1.69
C PHE A 176 15.04 -11.87 0.71
N HIS A 177 15.91 -12.80 1.12
CA HIS A 177 16.18 -14.01 0.36
C HIS A 177 14.92 -14.88 0.16
N PHE A 178 13.98 -14.88 1.11
CA PHE A 178 12.69 -15.57 0.97
C PHE A 178 11.79 -14.91 -0.08
N ILE A 179 11.85 -13.59 -0.21
CA ILE A 179 11.09 -12.82 -1.20
C ILE A 179 11.63 -13.11 -2.60
N ARG A 180 12.97 -13.14 -2.76
CA ARG A 180 13.63 -13.57 -4.00
C ARG A 180 13.25 -14.98 -4.41
N ALA A 181 13.24 -15.92 -3.46
CA ALA A 181 12.86 -17.30 -3.72
C ALA A 181 11.41 -17.46 -4.22
N LYS A 182 10.56 -16.45 -3.98
CA LYS A 182 9.18 -16.37 -4.50
C LYS A 182 9.08 -15.64 -5.85
N GLY A 183 10.20 -15.31 -6.47
CA GLY A 183 10.27 -14.79 -7.85
C GLY A 183 10.36 -13.27 -7.96
N ILE A 184 10.60 -12.55 -6.87
CA ILE A 184 10.82 -11.10 -6.92
C ILE A 184 12.33 -10.85 -6.98
N THR A 185 12.87 -10.70 -8.19
CA THR A 185 14.31 -10.63 -8.44
C THR A 185 14.77 -9.35 -9.13
N SER A 186 13.83 -8.51 -9.54
CA SER A 186 14.09 -7.28 -10.28
C SER A 186 13.06 -6.20 -9.95
N ALA A 187 13.37 -4.97 -10.34
CA ALA A 187 12.43 -3.85 -10.25
C ALA A 187 11.13 -4.10 -11.04
N THR A 188 11.21 -4.80 -12.18
CA THR A 188 10.06 -5.17 -13.00
C THR A 188 9.14 -6.15 -12.28
N ASP A 189 9.71 -7.16 -11.63
CA ASP A 189 8.95 -8.12 -10.82
C ASP A 189 8.24 -7.41 -9.66
N LEU A 190 8.97 -6.51 -8.99
CA LEU A 190 8.45 -5.71 -7.90
C LEU A 190 7.31 -4.79 -8.34
N HIS A 191 7.47 -4.09 -9.47
CA HIS A 191 6.44 -3.25 -10.03
C HIS A 191 5.18 -4.06 -10.37
N SER A 192 5.35 -5.22 -11.01
CA SER A 192 4.26 -6.13 -11.36
C SER A 192 3.53 -6.66 -10.11
N LEU A 193 4.27 -6.93 -9.04
CA LEU A 193 3.69 -7.33 -7.75
C LEU A 193 2.84 -6.22 -7.14
N TYR A 194 3.35 -4.99 -7.10
CA TYR A 194 2.61 -3.84 -6.58
C TYR A 194 1.36 -3.61 -7.41
N ASP A 195 1.49 -3.58 -8.74
CA ASP A 195 0.35 -3.43 -9.64
C ASP A 195 -0.68 -4.53 -9.43
N LYS A 196 -0.27 -5.79 -9.23
CA LYS A 196 -1.22 -6.87 -8.96
C LYS A 196 -2.00 -6.63 -7.65
N LEU A 197 -1.31 -6.22 -6.60
CA LEU A 197 -1.83 -6.16 -5.24
C LEU A 197 -2.55 -4.85 -4.90
N THR A 198 -2.19 -3.73 -5.53
CA THR A 198 -2.80 -2.42 -5.25
C THR A 198 -4.28 -2.43 -5.63
N PRO A 199 -5.18 -2.18 -4.65
CA PRO A 199 -6.60 -2.06 -4.91
C PRO A 199 -6.91 -0.96 -5.91
N THR A 200 -7.76 -1.28 -6.89
CA THR A 200 -8.43 -0.27 -7.73
C THR A 200 -9.88 -0.69 -7.89
N ALA A 201 -10.79 0.27 -8.09
CA ALA A 201 -12.21 -0.02 -8.27
C ALA A 201 -12.45 -1.11 -9.32
N LYS A 202 -11.74 -1.03 -10.45
CA LYS A 202 -11.78 -2.02 -11.53
C LYS A 202 -11.32 -3.41 -11.09
N LYS A 203 -10.22 -3.52 -10.35
CA LYS A 203 -9.70 -4.82 -9.88
C LYS A 203 -10.61 -5.42 -8.81
N PHE A 204 -11.07 -4.59 -7.86
CA PHE A 204 -11.92 -5.06 -6.77
C PHE A 204 -13.29 -5.54 -7.26
N ILE A 205 -13.94 -4.79 -8.17
CA ILE A 205 -15.22 -5.21 -8.79
C ILE A 205 -15.09 -6.56 -9.51
N LYS A 206 -13.95 -6.85 -10.15
CA LYS A 206 -13.73 -8.16 -10.81
C LYS A 206 -13.70 -9.34 -9.84
N LEU A 207 -13.32 -9.10 -8.59
CA LEU A 207 -13.28 -10.12 -7.53
C LEU A 207 -14.67 -10.38 -6.94
N VAL A 208 -15.64 -9.48 -7.14
CA VAL A 208 -17.01 -9.64 -6.64
C VAL A 208 -17.72 -10.79 -7.35
N LYS A 209 -18.18 -11.77 -6.57
CA LYS A 209 -18.99 -12.91 -7.00
C LYS A 209 -20.34 -12.87 -6.29
N ALA A 210 -21.41 -12.94 -7.06
CA ALA A 210 -22.78 -12.84 -6.57
C ALA A 210 -23.70 -13.68 -7.47
N SER A 211 -24.78 -14.19 -6.90
CA SER A 211 -25.85 -14.92 -7.62
C SER A 211 -27.22 -14.34 -7.24
N PRO A 212 -27.60 -13.16 -7.76
CA PRO A 212 -28.89 -12.55 -7.45
C PRO A 212 -30.04 -13.38 -8.03
N THR A 213 -31.11 -13.56 -7.25
CA THR A 213 -32.32 -14.30 -7.64
C THR A 213 -33.55 -13.40 -7.80
N ALA A 214 -33.41 -12.11 -7.51
CA ALA A 214 -34.49 -11.11 -7.61
C ALA A 214 -33.94 -9.78 -8.14
N GLN A 215 -34.81 -8.97 -8.77
CA GLN A 215 -34.41 -7.67 -9.34
C GLN A 215 -33.80 -6.74 -8.30
N SER A 216 -34.38 -6.69 -7.10
CA SER A 216 -33.87 -5.89 -5.98
C SER A 216 -32.45 -6.25 -5.55
N GLN A 217 -32.06 -7.52 -5.67
CA GLN A 217 -30.68 -7.98 -5.40
C GLN A 217 -29.72 -7.54 -6.51
N THR A 218 -30.18 -7.59 -7.76
CA THR A 218 -29.43 -7.06 -8.91
C THR A 218 -29.18 -5.56 -8.72
N ASP A 219 -30.21 -4.79 -8.35
CA ASP A 219 -30.12 -3.35 -8.16
C ASP A 219 -29.15 -3.02 -7.01
N ALA A 220 -29.27 -3.71 -5.87
CA ALA A 220 -28.36 -3.54 -4.73
C ALA A 220 -26.90 -3.83 -5.10
N LEU A 221 -26.66 -4.89 -5.88
CA LEU A 221 -25.32 -5.22 -6.36
C LEU A 221 -24.75 -4.14 -7.29
N GLU A 222 -25.56 -3.58 -8.19
CA GLU A 222 -25.13 -2.50 -9.08
C GLU A 222 -24.86 -1.20 -8.31
N TYR A 223 -25.67 -0.87 -7.30
CA TYR A 223 -25.37 0.25 -6.40
C TYR A 223 -24.05 0.05 -5.65
N PHE A 224 -23.79 -1.16 -5.14
CA PHE A 224 -22.51 -1.45 -4.48
C PHE A 224 -21.31 -1.29 -5.43
N LYS A 225 -21.41 -1.80 -6.67
CA LYS A 225 -20.38 -1.59 -7.69
C LYS A 225 -20.21 -0.12 -8.05
N GLN A 226 -21.31 0.64 -8.11
CA GLN A 226 -21.27 2.07 -8.38
C GLN A 226 -20.58 2.82 -7.24
N TYR A 227 -20.89 2.50 -5.99
CA TYR A 227 -20.19 3.01 -4.82
C TYR A 227 -18.68 2.75 -4.91
N ILE A 228 -18.26 1.51 -5.23
CA ILE A 228 -16.84 1.17 -5.42
C ILE A 228 -16.16 2.05 -6.49
N ARG A 229 -16.87 2.46 -7.55
CA ARG A 229 -16.32 3.32 -8.61
C ARG A 229 -16.19 4.78 -8.18
N CYS A 230 -17.00 5.24 -7.23
CA CYS A 230 -17.10 6.63 -6.82
C CYS A 230 -16.24 6.99 -5.60
N VAL A 231 -15.85 6.01 -4.78
CA VAL A 231 -15.01 6.26 -3.61
C VAL A 231 -13.56 6.59 -4.00
N GLU A 232 -12.94 7.47 -3.21
CA GLU A 232 -11.51 7.75 -3.26
C GLU A 232 -10.66 6.52 -2.87
N GLN A 233 -9.37 6.55 -3.22
CA GLN A 233 -8.45 5.42 -3.03
C GLN A 233 -8.34 4.96 -1.56
N THR A 234 -8.23 5.89 -0.62
CA THR A 234 -8.14 5.61 0.82
C THR A 234 -9.41 4.93 1.35
N THR A 235 -10.58 5.37 0.89
CA THR A 235 -11.87 4.78 1.23
C THR A 235 -12.05 3.41 0.58
N LEU A 236 -11.56 3.23 -0.66
CA LEU A 236 -11.51 1.92 -1.32
C LEU A 236 -10.66 0.91 -0.52
N GLU A 237 -9.47 1.29 -0.08
CA GLU A 237 -8.59 0.41 0.72
C GLU A 237 -9.24 0.00 2.05
N LYS A 238 -9.90 0.94 2.73
CA LYS A 238 -10.71 0.65 3.93
C LYS A 238 -11.84 -0.32 3.62
N LEU A 239 -12.54 -0.16 2.49
CA LEU A 239 -13.58 -1.07 2.05
C LEU A 239 -13.04 -2.47 1.75
N VAL A 240 -11.89 -2.59 1.07
CA VAL A 240 -11.25 -3.89 0.82
C VAL A 240 -10.90 -4.56 2.15
N ARG A 241 -10.31 -3.83 3.10
CA ARG A 241 -9.99 -4.38 4.43
C ARG A 241 -11.24 -4.80 5.16
N PHE A 242 -12.27 -3.98 5.19
CA PHE A 242 -13.56 -4.31 5.81
C PHE A 242 -14.13 -5.62 5.27
N CYS A 243 -14.15 -5.78 3.93
CA CYS A 243 -14.73 -6.97 3.29
C CYS A 243 -13.87 -8.24 3.42
N THR A 244 -12.55 -8.13 3.59
CA THR A 244 -11.63 -9.26 3.34
C THR A 244 -10.57 -9.48 4.41
N GLY A 245 -10.47 -8.57 5.38
CA GLY A 245 -9.35 -8.47 6.32
C GLY A 245 -8.05 -8.03 5.66
N SER A 246 -8.01 -7.67 4.38
CA SER A 246 -6.76 -7.33 3.68
C SER A 246 -6.76 -5.89 3.17
N THR A 247 -5.65 -5.16 3.34
CA THR A 247 -5.46 -3.86 2.64
C THR A 247 -5.04 -4.03 1.19
N VAL A 248 -4.72 -5.26 0.74
CA VAL A 248 -4.24 -5.56 -0.61
C VAL A 248 -4.99 -6.74 -1.25
N LEU A 249 -4.93 -6.84 -2.58
CA LEU A 249 -5.64 -7.85 -3.35
C LEU A 249 -4.92 -9.22 -3.41
N CYS A 250 -4.72 -9.84 -2.24
CA CYS A 250 -4.13 -11.19 -2.09
C CYS A 250 -5.17 -12.29 -1.82
N PHE A 251 -6.35 -12.17 -2.43
CA PHE A 251 -7.47 -13.12 -2.30
C PHE A 251 -8.16 -13.33 -3.65
N ASP A 252 -8.83 -14.48 -3.83
CA ASP A 252 -9.34 -14.89 -5.15
C ASP A 252 -10.71 -14.30 -5.49
N LYS A 253 -11.54 -14.04 -4.48
CA LYS A 253 -12.89 -13.51 -4.66
C LYS A 253 -13.43 -12.84 -3.40
N LEU A 254 -14.42 -11.98 -3.59
CA LEU A 254 -15.34 -11.48 -2.57
C LEU A 254 -16.74 -12.04 -2.87
N GLU A 255 -17.28 -12.89 -2.00
CA GLU A 255 -18.62 -13.46 -2.16
C GLU A 255 -19.68 -12.49 -1.62
N ILE A 256 -20.76 -12.26 -2.36
CA ILE A 256 -21.89 -11.44 -1.93
C ILE A 256 -23.03 -12.36 -1.49
N GLN A 257 -23.43 -12.24 -0.23
CA GLN A 257 -24.61 -12.90 0.32
C GLN A 257 -25.72 -11.87 0.49
N PHE A 258 -26.83 -12.06 -0.21
CA PHE A 258 -27.97 -11.15 -0.09
C PHE A 258 -28.75 -11.43 1.18
N THR A 259 -28.84 -10.46 2.08
CA THR A 259 -29.59 -10.56 3.34
C THR A 259 -30.82 -9.66 3.32
N LYS A 260 -31.88 -10.12 4.00
CA LYS A 260 -33.08 -9.31 4.24
C LYS A 260 -32.98 -8.77 5.67
N CYS A 261 -32.82 -7.45 5.80
CA CYS A 261 -32.75 -6.78 7.10
C CYS A 261 -33.81 -5.67 7.20
N ASP A 262 -34.58 -5.69 8.29
CA ASP A 262 -35.62 -4.71 8.58
C ASP A 262 -35.20 -3.80 9.75
N GLY A 263 -35.59 -2.52 9.71
CA GLY A 263 -35.40 -1.58 10.82
C GLY A 263 -33.95 -1.12 11.06
N PHE A 264 -33.54 -1.02 12.33
CA PHE A 264 -32.22 -0.51 12.76
C PHE A 264 -31.08 -1.52 12.62
N SER A 265 -31.38 -2.77 12.26
CA SER A 265 -30.39 -3.83 12.03
C SER A 265 -29.69 -3.72 10.66
N ARG A 266 -29.89 -2.60 9.96
CA ARG A 266 -29.50 -2.38 8.57
C ARG A 266 -28.06 -1.90 8.46
N GLN A 267 -27.11 -2.83 8.41
CA GLN A 267 -25.69 -2.52 8.22
C GLN A 267 -25.02 -3.63 7.41
N PRO A 268 -24.13 -3.30 6.46
CA PRO A 268 -23.33 -4.31 5.78
C PRO A 268 -22.52 -5.10 6.82
N VAL A 269 -22.57 -6.44 6.74
CA VAL A 269 -21.80 -7.32 7.63
C VAL A 269 -20.75 -8.04 6.80
N ALA A 270 -19.48 -7.92 7.18
CA ALA A 270 -18.39 -8.62 6.52
C ALA A 270 -17.92 -9.84 7.35
N LEU A 271 -17.68 -10.95 6.65
CA LEU A 271 -17.07 -12.16 7.18
C LEU A 271 -15.69 -12.32 6.52
N THR A 272 -14.68 -11.73 7.16
CA THR A 272 -13.31 -11.60 6.61
C THR A 272 -12.60 -12.95 6.43
N CYS A 273 -12.95 -13.97 7.24
CA CYS A 273 -12.42 -15.33 7.14
C CYS A 273 -12.71 -16.01 5.79
N GLY A 274 -13.85 -15.68 5.16
CA GLY A 274 -14.37 -16.28 3.93
C GLY A 274 -14.58 -15.28 2.80
N PRO A 275 -13.75 -14.23 2.71
CA PRO A 275 -14.07 -12.88 2.19
C PRO A 275 -15.49 -12.76 1.64
N THR A 276 -16.46 -12.59 2.56
CA THR A 276 -17.88 -12.53 2.23
C THR A 276 -18.48 -11.23 2.75
N LEU A 277 -19.26 -10.55 1.92
CA LEU A 277 -20.04 -9.37 2.31
C LEU A 277 -21.53 -9.73 2.28
N GLN A 278 -22.20 -9.53 3.41
CA GLN A 278 -23.65 -9.57 3.48
C GLN A 278 -24.20 -8.23 3.01
N LEU A 279 -24.88 -8.25 1.87
CA LEU A 279 -25.41 -7.06 1.20
C LEU A 279 -26.93 -7.04 1.31
N GLU A 280 -27.45 -5.95 1.84
CA GLU A 280 -28.89 -5.75 2.00
C GLU A 280 -29.51 -5.28 0.69
N TRP A 281 -30.64 -5.88 0.32
CA TRP A 281 -31.29 -5.63 -0.98
C TRP A 281 -32.63 -4.90 -0.86
N THR A 282 -33.07 -4.55 0.35
CA THR A 282 -34.34 -3.83 0.59
C THR A 282 -34.21 -2.31 0.51
N HIS A 283 -33.08 -1.78 0.05
CA HIS A 283 -32.90 -0.35 -0.15
C HIS A 283 -33.76 0.16 -1.30
N THR A 284 -34.77 0.97 -0.98
CA THR A 284 -35.63 1.64 -1.97
C THR A 284 -35.07 2.98 -2.44
N ASN A 285 -34.05 3.54 -1.77
CA ASN A 285 -33.27 4.71 -2.18
C ASN A 285 -31.96 4.75 -1.38
N ILE A 286 -30.81 4.88 -2.05
CA ILE A 286 -29.54 5.27 -1.42
C ILE A 286 -29.17 6.63 -2.02
N ILE A 287 -29.12 7.65 -1.16
CA ILE A 287 -28.68 9.00 -1.51
C ILE A 287 -27.15 8.95 -1.56
N TYR A 288 -26.58 9.30 -2.72
CA TYR A 288 -25.14 9.51 -2.91
C TYR A 288 -24.67 10.76 -2.18
#